data_AF-A0A7U9N781-F1
#
_entry.id   AF-A0A7U9N781-F1
#
_cell.length_a   1.000
_cell.length_b   1.000
_cell.length_c   1.000
_cell.angle_alpha   90.00
_cell.angle_beta   90.00
_cell.angle_gamma   90.00
#
_symmetry.space_group_name_H-M   'P 1'
#
loop_
_entity.id
_entity.type
_entity.pdbx_description
1 polymer ?
#
loop_
_entity_poly.entity_id
_entity_poly.type
_entity_poly.pdbx_seq_one_letter_code
_entity_poly.pdbx_strand_id
1 'polypeptide(L)'
;MAGWQRKIIPFCKENDILYFGYMILEQGALSGHYDLQHPFPAFSLRGISFGKKKFKKVSPLIEWERKLAEKYRVDVSQIPIAWALAKQVVPIVGLTRSQHAQALEKGVRVELLLQEIQELESLAQKSGVTCRGIWE
;
A
#
# COMPACT_ATOMS: atom_id res chain seq x y z
N MET A 1 -1.28 -5.29 8.64
CA MET A 1 -0.07 -4.97 9.43
C MET A 1 0.46 -6.22 10.11
N ALA A 2 1.78 -6.43 10.09
CA ALA A 2 2.45 -7.48 10.87
C ALA A 2 2.30 -7.23 12.38
N GLY A 3 2.42 -8.28 13.20
CA GLY A 3 2.17 -8.19 14.66
C GLY A 3 3.04 -7.16 15.39
N TRP A 4 4.28 -6.95 14.94
CA TRP A 4 5.21 -5.99 15.54
C TRP A 4 4.85 -4.53 15.23
N GLN A 5 4.35 -4.25 14.03
CA GLN A 5 3.91 -2.91 13.61
C GLN A 5 2.76 -2.38 14.49
N ARG A 6 1.89 -3.28 14.98
CA ARG A 6 0.79 -2.95 15.90
C ARG A 6 1.27 -2.41 17.26
N LYS A 7 2.54 -2.61 17.61
CA LYS A 7 3.14 -2.09 18.85
C LYS A 7 4.01 -0.86 18.60
N ILE A 8 4.80 -0.87 17.53
CA ILE A 8 5.77 0.21 17.27
C ILE A 8 5.10 1.52 16.86
N ILE A 9 4.04 1.47 16.04
CA ILE A 9 3.36 2.69 15.57
C ILE A 9 2.69 3.42 16.74
N PRO A 10 1.91 2.75 17.63
CA PRO A 10 1.39 3.39 18.85
C PRO A 10 2.50 3.94 19.74
N PHE A 11 3.59 3.19 19.95
CA PHE A 11 4.72 3.67 20.74
C PHE A 11 5.33 4.95 20.16
N CYS A 12 5.57 4.99 18.85
CA CYS A 12 6.09 6.18 18.17
C CYS A 12 5.16 7.38 18.36
N LYS A 13 3.85 7.17 18.20
CA LYS A 13 2.83 8.19 18.41
C LYS A 13 2.81 8.73 19.85
N GLU A 14 2.88 7.85 20.83
CA GLU A 14 2.84 8.22 22.27
C GLU A 14 4.10 8.99 22.70
N ASN A 15 5.21 8.85 21.98
CA ASN A 15 6.50 9.44 22.31
C ASN A 15 6.93 10.57 21.35
N ASP A 16 6.03 11.07 20.51
CA ASP A 16 6.32 12.13 19.51
C ASP A 16 7.48 11.77 18.56
N ILE A 17 7.56 10.50 18.16
CA ILE A 17 8.57 9.98 17.23
C ILE A 17 7.92 9.83 15.85
N LEU A 18 8.53 10.47 14.84
CA LEU A 18 8.13 10.26 13.44
C LEU A 18 8.49 8.85 12.99
N TYR A 19 7.48 8.10 12.53
CA TYR A 19 7.67 6.77 11.96
C TYR A 19 7.60 6.83 10.43
N PHE A 20 8.71 6.51 9.76
CA PHE A 20 8.79 6.47 8.31
C PHE A 20 8.49 5.06 7.78
N GLY A 21 7.49 4.93 6.92
CA GLY A 21 7.07 3.66 6.32
C GLY A 21 7.70 3.45 4.94
N TYR A 22 8.48 2.38 4.80
CA TYR A 22 8.99 1.90 3.52
C TYR A 22 8.09 0.79 2.94
N MET A 23 8.18 0.53 1.63
CA MET A 23 7.37 -0.47 0.89
C MET A 23 5.84 -0.25 0.96
N ILE A 24 5.37 0.99 1.07
CA ILE A 24 3.93 1.32 1.12
C ILE A 24 3.16 0.77 -0.10
N LEU A 25 3.80 0.73 -1.28
CA LEU A 25 3.20 0.21 -2.51
C LEU A 25 3.62 -1.23 -2.86
N GLU A 26 4.33 -1.93 -1.97
CA GLU A 26 4.79 -3.31 -2.14
C GLU A 26 5.47 -3.54 -3.51
N GLN A 27 6.59 -2.83 -3.74
CA GLN A 27 7.34 -2.85 -5.02
C GLN A 27 6.52 -2.46 -6.27
N GLY A 28 5.37 -1.80 -6.07
CA GLY A 28 4.43 -1.38 -7.09
C GLY A 28 3.20 -2.29 -7.25
N ALA A 29 3.07 -3.37 -6.47
CA ALA A 29 1.93 -4.28 -6.57
C ALA A 29 0.60 -3.58 -6.23
N LEU A 30 0.64 -2.58 -5.34
CA LEU A 30 -0.52 -1.76 -4.95
C LEU A 30 -0.60 -0.42 -5.70
N SER A 31 0.11 -0.28 -6.83
CA SER A 31 0.07 0.95 -7.63
C SER A 31 -1.18 1.07 -8.52
N GLY A 32 -1.89 -0.05 -8.74
CA GLY A 32 -2.97 -0.17 -9.71
C GLY A 32 -2.53 -0.58 -11.12
N HIS A 33 -1.23 -0.56 -11.43
CA HIS A 33 -0.69 -0.95 -12.74
C HIS A 33 -0.53 -2.46 -12.94
N TYR A 34 -0.55 -3.24 -11.86
CA TYR A 34 -0.35 -4.68 -11.89
C TYR A 34 -1.52 -5.40 -11.23
N ASP A 35 -1.88 -6.56 -11.78
CA ASP A 35 -2.89 -7.44 -11.23
C ASP A 35 -2.68 -8.89 -11.74
N LEU A 36 -3.68 -9.74 -11.58
CA LEU A 36 -3.60 -11.13 -12.03
C LEU A 36 -3.48 -11.26 -13.56
N GLN A 37 -4.06 -10.32 -14.31
CA GLN A 37 -4.03 -10.28 -15.78
C GLN A 37 -2.74 -9.59 -16.28
N HIS A 38 -2.28 -8.58 -15.55
CA HIS A 38 -1.08 -7.80 -15.82
C HIS A 38 -0.06 -7.99 -14.68
N PRO A 39 0.55 -9.17 -14.50
CA PRO A 39 1.48 -9.41 -13.41
C PRO A 39 2.83 -8.73 -13.68
N PHE A 40 3.71 -8.72 -12.68
CA PHE A 40 5.12 -8.35 -12.89
C PHE A 40 5.80 -9.24 -13.96
N PRO A 41 6.85 -8.72 -14.64
CA PRO A 41 7.64 -9.51 -15.58
C PRO A 41 8.20 -10.78 -14.93
N ALA A 42 8.00 -11.93 -15.56
CA ALA A 42 8.27 -13.25 -14.98
C ALA A 42 9.74 -13.45 -14.54
N PHE A 43 10.69 -12.89 -15.29
CA PHE A 43 12.13 -12.99 -15.01
C PHE A 43 12.69 -11.80 -14.22
N SER A 44 11.83 -11.03 -13.55
CA SER A 44 12.26 -9.98 -12.63
C SER A 44 12.23 -10.47 -11.18
N LEU A 45 13.07 -9.90 -10.31
CA LEU A 45 13.03 -10.17 -8.86
C LEU A 45 11.62 -10.01 -8.30
N ARG A 46 10.89 -8.97 -8.75
CA ARG A 46 9.50 -8.72 -8.36
C ARG A 46 8.55 -9.83 -8.82
N GLY A 47 8.72 -10.35 -10.03
CA GLY A 47 7.92 -11.46 -10.55
C GLY A 47 8.17 -12.78 -9.80
N ILE A 48 9.42 -13.02 -9.39
CA ILE A 48 9.81 -14.19 -8.59
C ILE A 48 9.23 -14.07 -7.17
N SER A 49 9.38 -12.91 -6.53
CA SER A 49 8.92 -12.68 -5.15
C SER A 49 7.41 -12.46 -5.05
N PHE A 50 6.79 -11.86 -6.06
CA PHE A 50 5.37 -11.48 -6.13
C PHE A 50 4.71 -12.02 -7.41
N GLY A 51 4.63 -13.35 -7.51
CA GLY A 51 4.03 -14.03 -8.65
C GLY A 51 2.48 -14.04 -8.66
N LYS A 52 1.90 -14.61 -9.72
CA LYS A 52 0.44 -14.70 -9.95
C LYS A 52 -0.36 -15.24 -8.77
N LYS A 53 0.19 -16.19 -7.99
CA LYS A 53 -0.47 -16.73 -6.80
C LYS A 53 -0.70 -15.65 -5.73
N LYS A 54 0.24 -14.72 -5.53
CA LYS A 54 0.08 -13.60 -4.61
C LYS A 54 -0.89 -12.56 -5.16
N PHE A 55 -0.80 -12.22 -6.45
CA PHE A 55 -1.81 -11.38 -7.12
C PHE A 55 -3.23 -11.91 -6.97
N LYS A 56 -3.45 -13.22 -7.14
CA LYS A 56 -4.77 -13.84 -6.92
C LYS A 56 -5.28 -13.66 -5.48
N LYS A 57 -4.39 -13.71 -4.49
CA LYS A 57 -4.75 -13.54 -3.08
C LYS A 57 -5.02 -12.08 -2.71
N VAL A 58 -4.29 -11.13 -3.29
CA VAL A 58 -4.44 -9.69 -3.02
C VAL A 58 -5.47 -9.02 -3.92
N SER A 59 -6.01 -9.70 -4.94
CA SER A 59 -6.95 -9.08 -5.89
C SER A 59 -8.18 -8.44 -5.23
N PRO A 60 -8.78 -8.97 -4.14
CA PRO A 60 -9.88 -8.29 -3.47
C PRO A 60 -9.46 -6.94 -2.86
N LEU A 61 -8.23 -6.85 -2.34
CA LEU A 61 -7.67 -5.61 -1.79
C LEU A 61 -7.47 -4.58 -2.92
N ILE A 62 -6.83 -4.98 -4.02
CA ILE A 62 -6.59 -4.10 -5.18
C ILE A 62 -7.92 -3.58 -5.75
N GLU A 63 -8.95 -4.43 -5.81
CA GLU A 63 -10.27 -4.02 -6.29
C GLU A 63 -10.94 -3.02 -5.35
N TRP A 64 -10.76 -3.18 -4.03
CA TRP A 64 -11.22 -2.18 -3.07
C TRP A 64 -10.48 -0.86 -3.19
N GLU A 65 -9.15 -0.90 -3.37
CA GLU A 65 -8.34 0.30 -3.64
C GLU A 65 -8.82 1.03 -4.90
N ARG A 66 -9.19 0.31 -5.96
CA ARG A 66 -9.76 0.90 -7.19
C ARG A 66 -11.07 1.64 -6.94
N LYS A 67 -11.98 1.04 -6.16
CA LYS A 67 -13.26 1.68 -5.79
C LYS A 67 -13.05 2.96 -4.98
N LEU A 68 -12.11 2.94 -4.03
CA LEU A 68 -11.77 4.13 -3.25
C LEU A 68 -11.10 5.19 -4.13
N ALA A 69 -10.20 4.80 -5.02
CA ALA A 69 -9.55 5.70 -5.95
C ALA A 69 -10.56 6.43 -6.86
N GLU A 70 -11.58 5.72 -7.35
CA GLU A 70 -12.70 6.31 -8.09
C GLU A 70 -13.51 7.28 -7.21
N LYS A 71 -13.89 6.85 -6.00
CA LYS A 71 -14.64 7.69 -5.04
C LYS A 71 -13.92 9.01 -4.75
N TYR A 72 -12.62 8.96 -4.50
CA TYR A 72 -11.80 10.13 -4.13
C TYR A 72 -11.18 10.84 -5.34
N ARG A 73 -11.39 10.34 -6.57
CA ARG A 73 -10.85 10.89 -7.82
C ARG A 73 -9.32 11.03 -7.81
N VAL A 74 -8.64 9.99 -7.34
CA VAL A 74 -7.18 9.89 -7.28
C VAL A 74 -6.70 8.62 -7.98
N ASP A 75 -5.39 8.51 -8.22
CA ASP A 75 -4.81 7.27 -8.70
C ASP A 75 -4.87 6.19 -7.61
N VAL A 76 -4.98 4.91 -8.01
CA VAL A 76 -5.03 3.76 -7.08
C VAL A 76 -3.86 3.76 -6.09
N SER A 77 -2.66 4.11 -6.56
CA SER A 77 -1.45 4.26 -5.73
C SER A 77 -1.60 5.23 -4.56
N GLN A 78 -2.54 6.17 -4.60
CA GLN A 78 -2.77 7.13 -3.52
C GLN A 78 -3.53 6.53 -2.34
N ILE A 79 -4.28 5.44 -2.55
CA ILE A 79 -5.07 4.82 -1.47
C ILE A 79 -4.18 4.16 -0.39
N PRO A 80 -3.17 3.35 -0.73
CA PRO A 80 -2.22 2.84 0.29
C PRO A 80 -1.43 3.95 0.99
N ILE A 81 -1.14 5.06 0.28
CA ILE A 81 -0.44 6.23 0.83
C ILE A 81 -1.32 6.96 1.84
N ALA A 82 -2.58 7.23 1.49
CA ALA A 82 -3.57 7.82 2.39
C ALA A 82 -3.83 6.92 3.60
N TRP A 83 -3.88 5.60 3.41
CA TRP A 83 -3.95 4.64 4.52
C TRP A 83 -2.76 4.80 5.47
N ALA A 84 -1.53 4.87 4.97
CA ALA A 84 -0.34 5.05 5.81
C ALA A 84 -0.40 6.36 6.61
N LEU A 85 -0.78 7.47 5.97
CA LEU A 85 -0.95 8.77 6.63
C LEU A 85 -2.01 8.73 7.73
N ALA A 86 -3.14 8.06 7.49
CA ALA A 86 -4.18 7.86 8.50
C ALA A 86 -3.70 7.07 9.74
N LYS A 87 -2.64 6.27 9.59
CA LYS A 87 -1.96 5.57 10.70
C LYS A 87 -0.84 6.40 11.35
N GLN A 88 -0.66 7.66 10.96
CA GLN A 88 0.45 8.52 11.39
C GLN A 88 1.83 7.96 11.00
N VAL A 89 1.87 7.28 9.84
CA VAL A 89 3.11 6.82 9.22
C VAL A 89 3.46 7.77 8.07
N VAL A 90 4.69 8.29 8.06
CA VAL A 90 5.20 9.12 6.96
C VAL A 90 5.65 8.19 5.83
N PRO A 91 4.96 8.15 4.68
CA PRO A 91 5.28 7.20 3.62
C PRO A 91 6.51 7.63 2.82
N ILE A 92 7.46 6.71 2.61
CA ILE A 92 8.57 6.90 1.65
C ILE A 92 8.11 6.35 0.30
N VAL A 93 7.88 7.26 -0.66
CA VAL A 93 7.35 6.94 -1.99
C VAL A 93 8.39 7.32 -3.06
N GLY A 94 8.89 6.33 -3.78
CA GLY A 94 9.81 6.56 -4.90
C GLY A 94 9.08 7.03 -6.15
N LEU A 95 9.54 8.14 -6.74
CA LEU A 95 8.99 8.71 -7.98
C LEU A 95 10.07 8.71 -9.06
N THR A 96 9.74 8.26 -10.27
CA THR A 96 10.68 8.24 -11.42
C THR A 96 10.39 9.35 -12.44
N ARG A 97 9.26 10.06 -12.31
CA ARG A 97 8.83 11.13 -13.20
C ARG A 97 8.16 12.24 -12.39
N SER A 98 8.34 13.49 -12.82
CA SER A 98 7.78 14.69 -12.17
C SER A 98 6.26 14.67 -12.05
N GLN A 99 5.55 14.14 -13.06
CA GLN A 99 4.08 14.00 -13.05
C GLN A 99 3.56 13.22 -11.83
N HIS A 100 4.32 12.28 -11.29
CA HIS A 100 3.90 11.51 -10.11
C HIS A 100 3.93 12.34 -8.84
N ALA A 101 4.73 13.42 -8.77
CA ALA A 101 4.72 14.34 -7.64
C ALA A 101 3.41 15.13 -7.56
N GLN A 102 2.85 15.53 -8.70
CA GLN A 102 1.54 16.21 -8.76
C GLN A 102 0.40 15.27 -8.35
N ALA A 103 0.45 14.00 -8.78
CA ALA A 103 -0.52 13.00 -8.35
C ALA A 103 -0.44 12.74 -6.83
N LEU A 104 0.79 12.69 -6.28
CA LEU A 104 1.03 12.53 -4.85
C LEU A 104 0.44 13.68 -4.04
N GLU A 105 0.59 14.92 -4.51
CA GLU A 105 0.05 16.13 -3.86
C GLU A 105 -1.49 16.09 -3.69
N LYS A 106 -2.19 15.44 -4.62
CA LYS A 106 -3.64 15.18 -4.49
C LYS A 106 -3.92 14.05 -3.52
N GLY A 107 -3.14 12.97 -3.58
CA GLY A 107 -3.33 11.78 -2.76
C GLY A 107 -3.09 11.99 -1.27
N VAL A 108 -2.13 12.84 -0.88
CA VAL A 108 -1.88 13.16 0.53
C VAL A 108 -3.03 13.92 1.21
N ARG A 109 -3.97 14.46 0.44
CA ARG A 109 -5.16 15.16 0.95
C ARG A 109 -6.38 14.24 1.12
N VAL A 110 -6.25 12.96 0.77
CA VAL A 110 -7.33 11.99 0.91
C VAL A 110 -7.49 11.61 2.37
N GLU A 111 -8.67 11.89 2.92
CA GLU A 111 -9.06 11.47 4.27
C GLU A 111 -9.97 10.25 4.18
N LEU A 112 -9.41 9.06 4.43
CA LEU A 112 -10.17 7.82 4.42
C LEU A 112 -11.08 7.73 5.66
N LEU A 113 -12.30 7.23 5.46
CA LEU A 113 -13.21 6.94 6.55
C LEU A 113 -12.72 5.73 7.35
N LEU A 114 -13.06 5.69 8.64
CA LEU A 114 -12.68 4.59 9.53
C LEU A 114 -13.09 3.22 8.97
N GLN A 115 -14.29 3.11 8.39
CA GLN A 115 -14.80 1.88 7.78
C GLN A 115 -13.98 1.45 6.55
N GLU A 116 -13.49 2.40 5.76
CA GLU A 116 -12.68 2.12 4.58
C GLU A 116 -11.29 1.62 4.96
N ILE A 117 -10.69 2.23 6.01
CA ILE A 117 -9.44 1.77 6.61
C ILE A 117 -9.60 0.36 7.17
N GLN A 118 -10.69 0.09 7.88
CA GLN A 118 -10.99 -1.24 8.43
C GLN A 118 -11.13 -2.29 7.34
N GLU A 119 -11.80 -1.97 6.23
CA GLU A 119 -11.95 -2.89 5.11
C GLU A 119 -10.61 -3.14 4.38
N LEU A 120 -9.79 -2.10 4.17
CA LEU A 120 -8.42 -2.26 3.64
C LEU A 120 -7.60 -3.23 4.51
N GLU A 121 -7.60 -3.02 5.83
CA GLU A 121 -6.85 -3.87 6.77
C GLU A 121 -7.40 -5.31 6.83
N SER A 122 -8.73 -5.47 6.77
CA SER A 122 -9.42 -6.76 6.72
C SER A 122 -9.07 -7.56 5.47
N LEU A 123 -9.13 -6.93 4.29
CA LEU A 123 -8.77 -7.56 3.01
C LEU A 123 -7.28 -7.89 2.94
N ALA A 124 -6.41 -6.99 3.43
CA ALA A 124 -4.98 -7.26 3.53
C ALA A 124 -4.70 -8.48 4.43
N GLN A 125 -5.37 -8.59 5.58
CA GLN A 125 -5.21 -9.72 6.50
C GLN A 125 -5.75 -11.03 5.88
N LYS A 126 -6.92 -11.00 5.24
CA LYS A 126 -7.53 -12.16 4.56
C LYS A 126 -6.68 -12.68 3.40
N SER A 127 -5.92 -11.82 2.72
CA SER A 127 -5.02 -12.24 1.64
C SER A 127 -3.99 -13.27 2.11
N GLY A 128 -3.57 -13.20 3.38
CA GLY A 128 -2.50 -14.01 3.94
C GLY A 128 -1.17 -13.89 3.18
N VAL A 129 -0.99 -12.84 2.37
CA VAL A 129 0.25 -12.58 1.65
C VAL A 129 1.24 -11.95 2.59
N THR A 130 2.41 -12.56 2.70
CA THR A 130 3.58 -11.97 3.33
C THR A 130 4.67 -11.81 2.28
N CYS A 131 5.26 -10.63 2.25
CA CYS A 131 6.48 -10.35 1.51
C CYS A 131 7.51 -9.96 2.54
N ARG A 132 8.56 -10.79 2.66
CA ARG A 132 9.73 -10.44 3.44
C ARG A 132 10.85 -10.08 2.49
N GLY A 133 11.50 -8.95 2.75
CA GLY A 133 12.77 -8.63 2.11
C GLY A 133 13.82 -9.67 2.51
N ILE A 134 14.88 -9.80 1.72
CA ILE A 134 16.04 -10.65 2.09
C ILE A 134 16.74 -10.10 3.36
N TRP A 135 16.51 -8.82 3.67
CA TRP A 135 17.06 -8.07 4.79
C TRP A 135 16.17 -8.06 6.04
N GLU A 136 15.01 -8.74 6.02
CA GLU A 136 14.10 -8.92 7.17
C GLU A 136 14.18 -10.32 7.75
#